data_AF-A0A368H3M9-F1
#
_entry.id   AF-A0A368H3M9-F1
#
_cell.length_a   1.000
_cell.length_b   1.000
_cell.length_c   1.000
_cell.angle_alpha   90.00
_cell.angle_beta   90.00
_cell.angle_gamma   90.00
#
_symmetry.space_group_name_H-M   'P 1'
#
loop_
_entity.id
_entity.type
_entity.pdbx_description
1 polymer ?
#
loop_
_entity_poly.entity_id
_entity_poly.type
_entity_poly.pdbx_seq_one_letter_code
_entity_poly.pdbx_strand_id
1 'polypeptide(L)'
;MHAERIGHGYRVMQQHDMYKKYFLDDQRIHLEACPYSSIMTGAVPLDWKKHPIASWARDKVNFSISRDDPTCFDNTMLSELQLAKDEIGLTPHQLWQCQLNAARSCFLKESEKEPIIAKILAAEPKH
;
A
#
# COMPACT_ATOMS: atom_id res chain seq x y z
N MET A 1 -3.04 11.43 19.37
CA MET A 1 -1.93 10.64 18.78
C MET A 1 -1.49 11.30 17.48
N HIS A 2 -0.20 11.25 17.14
CA HIS A 2 0.40 11.79 15.91
C HIS A 2 1.06 10.64 15.12
N ALA A 3 0.26 9.84 14.42
CA ALA A 3 0.76 8.67 13.70
C ALA A 3 1.42 9.07 12.38
N GLU A 4 2.60 8.51 12.11
CA GLU A 4 3.31 8.65 10.83
C GLU A 4 2.86 7.59 9.80
N ARG A 5 2.42 6.42 10.29
CA ARG A 5 1.85 5.33 9.48
C ARG A 5 0.59 4.78 10.13
N ILE A 6 -0.31 4.26 9.32
CA ILE A 6 -1.54 3.61 9.77
C ILE A 6 -1.61 2.22 9.14
N GLY A 7 -1.64 1.21 10.00
CA GLY A 7 -1.95 -0.17 9.63
C GLY A 7 -3.35 -0.28 9.04
N HIS A 8 -3.46 -0.90 7.87
CA HIS A 8 -4.69 -1.02 7.10
C HIS A 8 -5.21 0.33 6.61
N GLY A 9 -6.00 1.06 7.41
CA GLY A 9 -6.56 2.36 7.06
C GLY A 9 -7.77 2.36 6.12
N TYR A 10 -8.29 1.19 5.70
CA TYR A 10 -9.33 1.06 4.67
C TYR A 10 -10.60 1.89 4.88
N ARG A 11 -11.03 2.06 6.14
CA ARG A 11 -12.27 2.79 6.48
C ARG A 11 -12.20 4.29 6.19
N VAL A 12 -11.02 4.85 5.95
CA VAL A 12 -10.89 6.25 5.51
C VAL A 12 -11.68 6.52 4.22
N MET A 13 -11.87 5.50 3.38
CA MET A 13 -12.65 5.61 2.15
C MET A 13 -14.13 5.94 2.39
N GLN A 14 -14.64 5.75 3.61
CA GLN A 14 -16.01 6.11 3.99
C GLN A 14 -16.13 7.59 4.42
N GLN A 15 -15.01 8.30 4.53
CA GLN A 15 -14.90 9.64 5.11
C GLN A 15 -14.22 10.58 4.11
N HIS A 16 -14.99 11.05 3.12
CA HIS A 16 -14.47 11.77 1.96
C HIS A 16 -13.56 12.97 2.32
N ASP A 17 -13.99 13.81 3.25
CA ASP A 17 -13.23 15.01 3.64
C ASP A 17 -11.90 14.65 4.32
N MET A 18 -11.88 13.59 5.13
CA MET A 18 -10.65 13.10 5.74
C MET A 18 -9.73 12.46 4.70
N TYR A 19 -10.29 11.64 3.81
CA TYR A 19 -9.52 11.02 2.75
C TYR A 19 -8.81 12.06 1.89
N LYS A 20 -9.57 13.06 1.41
CA LYS A 20 -9.04 14.17 0.62
C LYS A 20 -7.95 14.93 1.38
N LYS A 21 -8.27 15.42 2.58
CA LYS A 21 -7.35 16.26 3.37
C LYS A 21 -6.03 15.56 3.67
N TYR A 22 -6.06 14.29 4.08
CA TYR A 22 -4.88 13.62 4.63
C TYR A 22 -4.14 12.74 3.61
N PHE A 23 -4.81 12.23 2.57
CA PHE A 23 -4.24 11.24 1.66
C PHE A 23 -4.16 11.69 0.20
N LEU A 24 -4.82 12.80 -0.16
CA LEU A 24 -4.68 13.44 -1.47
C LEU A 24 -3.88 14.74 -1.38
N ASP A 25 -4.24 15.62 -0.44
CA ASP A 25 -3.65 16.96 -0.35
C ASP A 25 -2.32 16.99 0.43
N ASP A 26 -2.22 16.22 1.52
CA ASP A 26 -1.06 16.25 2.45
C ASP A 26 -0.10 15.05 2.24
N GLN A 27 -0.65 13.84 2.09
CA GLN A 27 0.06 12.57 1.83
C GLN A 27 1.19 12.19 2.83
N ARG A 28 1.33 12.92 3.95
CA ARG A 28 2.32 12.65 4.99
C ARG A 28 2.14 11.31 5.69
N ILE A 29 0.90 10.84 5.84
CA ILE A 29 0.59 9.58 6.52
C ILE A 29 0.69 8.43 5.52
N HIS A 30 1.50 7.43 5.85
CA HIS A 30 1.63 6.21 5.05
C HIS A 30 0.59 5.15 5.45
N LEU A 31 -0.09 4.55 4.48
CA LEU A 31 -1.01 3.43 4.73
C LEU A 31 -0.31 2.08 4.47
N GLU A 32 -0.40 1.17 5.42
CA GLU A 32 0.16 -0.18 5.30
C GLU A 32 -0.98 -1.15 4.92
N ALA A 33 -1.18 -1.38 3.62
CA ALA A 33 -2.24 -2.27 3.17
C ALA A 33 -1.82 -3.74 3.32
N CYS A 34 -2.75 -4.56 3.81
CA CYS A 34 -2.65 -6.01 3.89
C CYS A 34 -3.84 -6.64 3.13
N PRO A 35 -3.79 -6.73 1.79
CA PRO A 35 -4.95 -7.07 0.97
C PRO A 35 -5.58 -8.41 1.35
N TYR A 36 -4.79 -9.49 1.40
CA TYR A 36 -5.32 -10.81 1.72
C TYR A 36 -5.93 -10.86 3.13
N SER A 37 -5.17 -10.43 4.14
CA SER A 37 -5.63 -10.36 5.53
C SER A 37 -6.94 -9.58 5.67
N SER A 38 -7.07 -8.45 4.99
CA SER A 38 -8.24 -7.58 5.13
C SER A 38 -9.55 -8.23 4.66
N ILE A 39 -9.47 -9.09 3.64
CA ILE A 39 -10.62 -9.86 3.16
C ILE A 39 -10.88 -11.05 4.09
N MET A 40 -9.84 -11.78 4.49
CA MET A 40 -9.97 -12.95 5.38
C MET A 40 -10.53 -12.59 6.76
N THR A 41 -10.22 -11.40 7.27
CA THR A 41 -10.73 -10.88 8.54
C THR A 41 -12.08 -10.16 8.43
N GLY A 42 -12.59 -9.96 7.21
CA GLY A 42 -13.82 -9.21 6.96
C GLY A 42 -13.70 -7.69 7.18
N ALA A 43 -12.48 -7.16 7.32
CA ALA A 43 -12.24 -5.72 7.39
C ALA A 43 -12.61 -5.01 6.07
N VAL A 44 -12.45 -5.71 4.94
CA VAL A 44 -12.90 -5.33 3.61
C VAL A 44 -13.87 -6.41 3.09
N PRO A 45 -14.99 -6.06 2.44
CA PRO A 45 -15.89 -7.05 1.83
C PRO A 45 -15.21 -7.88 0.73
N LEU A 46 -15.62 -9.14 0.55
CA LEU A 46 -15.11 -10.05 -0.48
C LEU A 46 -15.50 -9.61 -1.91
N ASP A 47 -14.81 -8.59 -2.41
CA ASP A 47 -14.86 -8.10 -3.79
C ASP A 47 -13.50 -7.47 -4.14
N TRP A 48 -12.60 -8.29 -4.70
CA TRP A 48 -11.22 -7.87 -5.01
C TRP A 48 -11.16 -6.66 -5.94
N LYS A 49 -12.05 -6.59 -6.94
CA LYS A 49 -12.08 -5.49 -7.92
C LYS A 49 -12.50 -4.16 -7.30
N LYS A 50 -13.16 -4.19 -6.13
CA LYS A 50 -13.54 -3.00 -5.37
C LYS A 50 -12.70 -2.81 -4.11
N HIS A 51 -11.59 -3.53 -3.97
CA HIS A 51 -10.70 -3.37 -2.83
C HIS A 51 -10.21 -1.90 -2.74
N PRO A 52 -10.20 -1.27 -1.55
CA PRO A 52 -9.83 0.15 -1.38
C PRO A 52 -8.52 0.57 -2.04
N ILE A 53 -7.53 -0.32 -2.06
CA ILE A 53 -6.21 -0.04 -2.63
C ILE A 53 -6.25 0.24 -4.14
N ALA A 54 -7.27 -0.23 -4.88
CA ALA A 54 -7.44 0.12 -6.28
C ALA A 54 -7.67 1.63 -6.45
N SER A 55 -8.46 2.22 -5.54
CA SER A 55 -8.66 3.68 -5.51
C SER A 55 -7.41 4.39 -5.03
N TRP A 56 -6.73 3.89 -3.99
CA TRP A 56 -5.47 4.47 -3.52
C TRP A 56 -4.39 4.50 -4.60
N ALA A 57 -4.29 3.45 -5.40
CA ALA A 57 -3.35 3.38 -6.51
C ALA A 57 -3.67 4.36 -7.64
N ARG A 58 -4.96 4.54 -7.96
CA ARG A 58 -5.41 5.54 -8.95
C ARG A 58 -5.15 6.96 -8.46
N ASP A 59 -5.41 7.20 -7.18
CA ASP A 59 -5.34 8.51 -6.56
C ASP A 59 -3.91 8.83 -6.04
N LYS A 60 -2.94 7.94 -6.32
CA LYS A 60 -1.52 8.06 -5.95
C LYS A 60 -1.28 8.29 -4.45
N VAL A 61 -2.09 7.66 -3.60
CA VAL A 61 -1.92 7.72 -2.14
C VAL A 61 -0.56 7.14 -1.74
N ASN A 62 0.02 7.67 -0.66
CA ASN A 62 1.19 7.10 -0.02
C ASN A 62 0.82 5.79 0.73
N PHE A 63 0.90 4.66 0.05
CA PHE A 63 0.66 3.34 0.65
C PHE A 63 1.67 2.27 0.19
N SER A 64 1.72 1.17 0.94
CA SER A 64 2.47 -0.04 0.65
C SER A 64 1.59 -1.30 0.73
N ILE A 65 2.12 -2.43 0.28
CA ILE A 65 1.52 -3.76 0.41
C ILE A 65 2.37 -4.59 1.39
N SER A 66 1.72 -5.23 2.34
CA SER A 66 2.30 -6.01 3.44
C SER A 66 1.55 -7.33 3.63
N ARG A 67 2.20 -8.31 4.28
CA ARG A 67 1.63 -9.65 4.53
C ARG A 67 0.75 -9.78 5.76
N ASP A 68 0.85 -8.82 6.68
CA ASP A 68 0.26 -8.94 8.02
C ASP A 68 0.86 -10.14 8.79
N ASP A 69 0.08 -11.20 9.02
CA ASP A 69 0.44 -12.38 9.81
C ASP A 69 0.67 -13.61 8.91
N PRO A 70 1.86 -13.79 8.30
CA PRO A 70 2.11 -14.88 7.37
C PRO A 70 1.94 -16.28 7.99
N THR A 71 2.11 -16.43 9.30
CA THR A 71 1.84 -17.69 10.01
C THR A 71 0.35 -18.05 10.03
N CYS A 72 -0.53 -17.05 10.07
CA CYS A 72 -1.98 -17.25 10.08
C CYS A 72 -2.56 -17.40 8.67
N PHE A 73 -1.93 -16.77 7.69
CA PHE A 73 -2.45 -16.65 6.32
C PHE A 73 -1.74 -17.51 5.28
N ASP A 74 -0.60 -18.14 5.63
CA ASP A 74 0.25 -18.92 4.73
C ASP A 74 0.56 -18.16 3.40
N ASN A 75 0.89 -16.87 3.53
CA ASN A 75 1.14 -15.97 2.40
C ASN A 75 2.62 -15.57 2.26
N THR A 76 2.97 -15.12 1.06
CA THR A 76 4.29 -14.57 0.72
C THR A 76 4.15 -13.16 0.14
N MET A 77 5.25 -12.40 0.09
CA MET A 77 5.21 -11.09 -0.56
C MET A 77 4.87 -11.22 -2.05
N LEU A 78 5.33 -12.30 -2.68
CA LEU A 78 5.01 -12.58 -4.08
C LEU A 78 3.53 -12.85 -4.27
N SER A 79 2.89 -13.63 -3.38
CA SER A 79 1.45 -13.90 -3.48
C SER A 79 0.60 -12.65 -3.26
N GLU A 80 0.98 -11.76 -2.32
CA GLU A 80 0.30 -10.46 -2.12
C GLU A 80 0.40 -9.56 -3.36
N LEU A 81 1.58 -9.47 -3.97
CA LEU A 81 1.79 -8.67 -5.18
C LEU A 81 1.06 -9.27 -6.39
N GLN A 82 1.03 -10.60 -6.51
CA GLN A 82 0.28 -11.29 -7.56
C GLN A 82 -1.23 -11.07 -7.40
N LEU A 83 -1.75 -11.19 -6.18
CA LEU A 83 -3.14 -10.90 -5.82
C LEU A 83 -3.51 -9.45 -6.17
N ALA A 84 -2.67 -8.49 -5.79
CA ALA A 84 -2.90 -7.08 -6.08
C ALA A 84 -2.89 -6.79 -7.59
N LYS A 85 -2.07 -7.50 -8.36
CA LYS A 85 -2.02 -7.39 -9.82
C LYS A 85 -3.25 -8.01 -10.48
N ASP A 86 -3.52 -9.28 -10.20
CA ASP A 86 -4.43 -10.10 -11.01
C ASP A 86 -5.89 -9.92 -10.57
N GLU A 87 -6.14 -9.84 -9.26
CA GLU A 87 -7.50 -9.79 -8.71
C GLU A 87 -7.97 -8.34 -8.48
N ILE A 88 -7.07 -7.49 -7.97
CA ILE A 88 -7.40 -6.09 -7.67
C ILE A 88 -7.16 -5.19 -8.90
N GLY A 89 -6.24 -5.56 -9.79
CA GLY A 89 -5.99 -4.85 -11.05
C GLY A 89 -4.94 -3.73 -10.97
N LEU A 90 -4.02 -3.77 -10.00
CA LEU A 90 -2.90 -2.82 -9.96
C LEU A 90 -1.94 -3.08 -11.12
N THR A 91 -1.48 -2.01 -11.76
CA THR A 91 -0.49 -2.10 -12.84
C THR A 91 0.92 -2.38 -12.28
N PRO A 92 1.85 -2.89 -13.12
CA PRO A 92 3.25 -3.03 -12.71
C PRO A 92 3.87 -1.74 -12.17
N HIS A 93 3.53 -0.59 -12.79
CA HIS A 93 3.99 0.72 -12.34
C HIS A 93 3.42 1.09 -10.96
N GLN A 94 2.13 0.81 -10.71
CA GLN A 94 1.53 1.04 -9.39
C GLN A 94 2.14 0.15 -8.30
N LEU A 95 2.43 -1.12 -8.60
CA LEU A 95 3.11 -2.02 -7.67
C LEU A 95 4.56 -1.57 -7.38
N TRP A 96 5.25 -1.03 -8.38
CA TRP A 96 6.56 -0.40 -8.18
C TRP A 96 6.45 0.86 -7.31
N GLN A 97 5.45 1.72 -7.56
CA GLN A 97 5.22 2.92 -6.77
C GLN A 97 4.94 2.59 -5.29
N CYS A 98 4.19 1.51 -5.01
CA CYS A 98 3.96 1.03 -3.64
C CYS A 98 5.27 0.67 -2.92
N GLN A 99 6.21 0.02 -3.62
CA GLN A 99 7.53 -0.32 -3.07
C GLN A 99 8.38 0.93 -2.82
N LEU A 100 8.33 1.90 -3.74
CA LEU A 100 9.02 3.19 -3.57
C LEU A 100 8.46 3.97 -2.37
N ASN A 101 7.13 4.00 -2.22
CA ASN A 101 6.45 4.62 -1.08
C ASN A 101 6.83 3.94 0.24
N ALA A 102 6.90 2.61 0.27
CA ALA A 102 7.33 1.84 1.43
C ALA A 102 8.77 2.21 1.85
N ALA A 103 9.70 2.27 0.87
CA ALA A 103 11.09 2.63 1.14
C ALA A 103 11.25 4.07 1.66
N ARG A 104 10.47 5.02 1.14
CA ARG A 104 10.44 6.40 1.63
C ARG A 104 9.85 6.52 3.05
N SER A 105 8.85 5.69 3.35
CA SER A 105 8.07 5.75 4.60
C SER A 105 8.57 4.80 5.70
N CYS A 106 9.63 4.03 5.46
CA CYS A 106 10.22 3.19 6.51
C CYS A 106 10.87 4.05 7.60
N PHE A 107 11.08 3.48 8.79
CA PHE A 107 11.64 4.22 9.94
C PHE A 107 13.17 4.25 9.99
N LEU A 108 13.84 3.91 8.89
CA LEU A 108 15.29 4.07 8.76
C LEU A 108 15.67 5.56 8.73
N LYS A 109 16.93 5.88 9.01
CA LYS A 109 17.45 7.23 8.78
C LYS A 109 17.55 7.50 7.27
N GLU A 110 17.48 8.76 6.86
CA GLU A 110 17.53 9.11 5.43
C GLU A 110 18.77 8.54 4.71
N SER A 111 19.95 8.58 5.32
CA SER A 111 21.17 7.99 4.77
C SER A 111 21.08 6.48 4.51
N GLU A 112 20.22 5.78 5.25
CA GLU A 112 20.00 4.33 5.09
C GLU A 112 18.89 4.05 4.06
N LYS A 113 17.94 4.98 3.86
CA LYS A 113 16.91 4.88 2.83
C LYS A 113 17.46 5.11 1.43
N GLU A 114 18.37 6.07 1.27
CA GLU A 114 18.95 6.48 -0.01
C GLU A 114 19.38 5.32 -0.91
N PRO A 115 20.21 4.35 -0.48
CA PRO A 115 20.63 3.24 -1.33
C PRO A 115 19.46 2.31 -1.71
N ILE A 116 18.48 2.14 -0.83
CA ILE A 116 17.28 1.31 -1.09
C ILE A 116 16.40 2.01 -2.13
N ILE A 117 16.14 3.30 -1.95
CA ILE A 117 15.37 4.12 -2.89
C ILE A 117 16.04 4.15 -4.26
N ALA A 118 17.36 4.35 -4.33
CA ALA A 118 18.11 4.33 -5.58
C ALA A 118 17.97 3.00 -6.33
N LYS A 119 18.04 1.87 -5.60
CA LYS A 119 17.84 0.54 -6.18
C LYS A 119 16.43 0.35 -6.75
N ILE A 120 15.41 0.85 -6.05
CA ILE A 120 14.01 0.77 -6.52
C ILE A 120 13.80 1.67 -7.74
N LEU A 121 14.32 2.90 -7.73
CA LEU A 121 14.23 3.83 -8.86
C LEU A 121 14.89 3.26 -10.12
N ALA A 122 16.04 2.60 -9.99
CA ALA A 122 16.71 1.94 -11.11
C ALA A 122 15.90 0.78 -11.72
N ALA A 123 14.92 0.24 -10.99
CA ALA A 123 14.05 -0.85 -11.41
C ALA A 123 12.65 -0.39 -11.84
N GLU A 124 12.46 0.91 -12.11
CA GLU A 124 11.18 1.43 -12.61
C GLU A 124 10.76 0.72 -13.91
N PRO A 125 9.55 0.11 -13.95
CA PRO A 125 9.06 -0.52 -15.17
C PRO A 125 8.95 0.48 -16.31
N LYS A 126 9.56 0.16 -17.46
CA LYS A 126 9.32 0.88 -18.71
C LYS A 126 7.92 0.53 -19.21
N HIS A 127 7.23 1.52 -19.76
CA HIS A 127 5.84 1.45 -20.23
C HIS A 127 5.46 0.13 -20.90
#